data_AF-A0A1C6V1F6-F1
#
_entry.id   AF-A0A1C6V1F6-F1
#
_cell.length_a   1.000
_cell.length_b   1.000
_cell.length_c   1.000
_cell.angle_alpha   90.00
_cell.angle_beta   90.00
_cell.angle_gamma   90.00
#
_symmetry.space_group_name_H-M   'P 1'
#
loop_
_entity.id
_entity.type
_entity.pdbx_description
1 polymer ?
#
loop_
_entity_poly.entity_id
_entity_poly.type
_entity_poly.pdbx_seq_one_letter_code
_entity_poly.pdbx_strand_id
1 'polypeptide(L)'
;MRKLRMRVGASGRAGLAAIVAGLVLCLVAATPAGAASRPDPKPVPATAQRTLVGSASGDEVGAAACRVWAFGYAGWAKCDSHQLTCDFNSNGTYDESWVIADNRTIWHTWPGAGRWHEMPNNGRADDTYDCYTSNGNRVIEVWVNNSGRWWSWRDGGTWRGWYRA
;
A
#
# COMPACT_ATOMS: atom_id res chain seq x y z
N MET A 1 42.16 17.09 28.75
CA MET A 1 42.11 15.69 28.25
C MET A 1 41.74 14.77 29.40
N ARG A 2 40.48 14.32 29.52
CA ARG A 2 40.03 13.41 30.57
C ARG A 2 39.68 12.05 29.96
N LYS A 3 40.40 11.01 30.39
CA LYS A 3 40.18 9.59 30.05
C LYS A 3 38.85 9.12 30.65
N LEU A 4 37.87 8.78 29.81
CA LEU A 4 36.66 8.07 30.23
C LEU A 4 36.94 6.56 30.13
N ARG A 5 36.91 5.85 31.27
CA ARG A 5 37.06 4.40 31.34
C ARG A 5 35.69 3.71 31.32
N MET A 6 35.65 2.59 30.61
CA MET A 6 34.56 1.62 30.46
C MET A 6 33.87 1.22 31.76
N ARG A 7 32.58 0.88 31.65
CA ARG A 7 32.01 -0.25 32.40
C ARG A 7 31.26 -1.17 31.43
N VAL A 8 31.86 -2.33 31.19
CA VAL A 8 31.21 -3.50 30.61
C VAL A 8 30.40 -4.15 31.74
N GLY A 9 29.08 -4.16 31.60
CA GLY A 9 28.17 -4.90 32.49
C GLY A 9 27.71 -6.18 31.79
N ALA A 10 28.38 -7.29 32.09
CA ALA A 10 27.88 -8.63 31.80
C ALA A 10 27.05 -9.14 32.99
N SER A 11 26.27 -10.18 32.72
CA SER A 11 25.72 -11.18 33.66
C SER A 11 24.26 -11.01 34.06
N GLY A 12 23.40 -11.76 33.37
CA GLY A 12 22.05 -12.12 33.82
C GLY A 12 21.65 -13.45 33.19
N ARG A 13 22.14 -14.55 33.75
CA ARG A 13 21.71 -15.93 33.42
C ARG A 13 20.46 -16.28 34.22
N ALA A 14 19.74 -17.27 33.69
CA ALA A 14 18.83 -18.20 34.37
C ALA A 14 17.36 -17.76 34.47
N GLY A 15 16.52 -18.54 33.80
CA GLY A 15 15.07 -18.50 33.88
C GLY A 15 14.47 -19.64 33.07
N LEU A 16 14.76 -20.88 33.48
CA LEU A 16 14.06 -22.08 33.04
C LEU A 16 12.59 -21.96 33.51
N ALA A 17 11.64 -21.98 32.59
CA ALA A 17 10.24 -22.26 32.91
C ALA A 17 9.65 -23.09 31.76
N ALA A 18 9.72 -24.41 31.94
CA ALA A 18 8.93 -25.36 31.18
C ALA A 18 7.45 -25.17 31.56
N ILE A 19 6.59 -24.86 30.60
CA ILE A 19 5.14 -24.86 30.80
C ILE A 19 4.48 -25.71 29.72
N VAL A 20 4.09 -26.91 30.19
CA VAL A 20 2.86 -27.65 29.91
C VAL A 20 2.50 -27.90 28.44
N ALA A 21 2.78 -29.13 28.01
CA ALA A 21 2.07 -29.82 26.95
C ALA A 21 0.57 -29.87 27.26
N GLY A 22 -0.23 -29.23 26.42
CA GLY A 22 -1.69 -29.33 26.39
C GLY A 22 -2.14 -29.45 24.95
N LEU A 23 -1.83 -30.58 24.31
CA LEU A 23 -2.28 -30.89 22.95
C LEU A 23 -3.76 -31.29 23.01
N VAL A 24 -4.68 -30.31 23.00
CA VAL A 24 -6.10 -30.57 22.82
C VAL A 24 -6.33 -30.81 21.33
N LEU A 25 -6.40 -32.09 20.96
CA LEU A 25 -6.77 -32.54 19.62
C LEU A 25 -8.29 -32.41 19.44
N CYS A 26 -8.78 -31.23 19.08
CA CYS A 26 -10.16 -31.09 18.61
C CYS A 26 -10.26 -31.69 17.20
N LEU A 27 -10.71 -32.95 17.11
CA LEU A 27 -11.24 -33.51 15.88
C LEU A 27 -12.50 -32.72 15.51
N VAL A 28 -12.35 -31.70 14.67
CA VAL A 28 -13.49 -31.12 13.95
C VAL A 28 -13.76 -32.06 12.77
N ALA A 29 -14.84 -32.82 12.86
CA ALA A 29 -15.38 -33.56 11.73
C ALA A 29 -15.79 -32.55 10.66
N ALA A 30 -14.96 -32.39 9.63
CA ALA A 30 -15.31 -31.64 8.44
C ALA A 30 -16.45 -32.38 7.72
N THR A 31 -17.65 -31.80 7.75
CA THR A 31 -18.73 -32.21 6.86
C THR A 31 -18.28 -31.94 5.41
N PRO A 32 -18.39 -32.91 4.49
CA PRO A 32 -18.14 -32.64 3.08
C PRO A 32 -19.24 -31.68 2.60
N ALA A 33 -18.87 -30.43 2.36
CA ALA A 33 -19.70 -29.51 1.61
C ALA A 33 -19.91 -30.12 0.22
N GLY A 34 -21.16 -30.51 -0.08
CA GLY A 34 -21.53 -31.00 -1.39
C GLY A 34 -21.10 -29.99 -2.45
N ALA A 35 -20.18 -30.40 -3.32
CA ALA A 35 -19.86 -29.66 -4.51
C ALA A 35 -21.11 -29.64 -5.40
N ALA A 36 -21.88 -28.55 -5.30
CA ALA A 36 -22.91 -28.26 -6.28
C ALA A 36 -22.20 -28.13 -7.64
N SER A 37 -22.51 -29.06 -8.55
CA SER A 37 -22.04 -29.03 -9.92
C SER A 37 -22.45 -27.69 -10.53
N ARG A 38 -21.46 -26.79 -10.72
CA ARG A 38 -21.67 -25.59 -11.51
C ARG A 38 -22.03 -26.02 -12.93
N PRO A 39 -23.07 -25.45 -13.55
CA PRO A 39 -23.34 -25.68 -14.96
C PRO A 39 -22.11 -25.26 -15.77
N ASP A 40 -21.72 -26.10 -16.74
CA ASP A 40 -20.66 -25.80 -17.68
C ASP A 40 -20.90 -24.42 -18.31
N PRO A 41 -19.95 -23.47 -18.22
CA PRO A 41 -20.06 -22.24 -18.95
C PRO A 41 -20.00 -22.59 -20.43
N LYS A 42 -21.13 -22.40 -21.14
CA LYS A 42 -21.16 -22.41 -22.60
C LYS A 42 -20.01 -21.53 -23.11
N PRO A 43 -19.21 -21.99 -24.08
CA PRO A 43 -18.25 -21.12 -24.77
C PRO A 43 -19.03 -19.98 -25.41
N VAL A 44 -19.04 -18.83 -24.75
CA VAL A 44 -19.51 -17.59 -25.36
C VAL A 44 -18.40 -17.20 -26.34
N PRO A 45 -18.71 -17.00 -27.64
CA PRO A 45 -17.71 -16.52 -28.57
C PRO A 45 -17.06 -15.27 -28.00
N ALA A 46 -15.73 -15.23 -28.01
CA ALA A 46 -14.89 -14.15 -27.51
C ALA A 46 -15.21 -12.86 -28.28
N THR A 47 -16.31 -12.24 -27.90
CA THR A 47 -16.58 -10.85 -28.19
C THR A 47 -15.58 -10.13 -27.31
N ALA A 48 -14.63 -9.43 -27.92
CA ALA A 48 -13.67 -8.59 -27.23
C ALA A 48 -14.44 -7.53 -26.42
N GLN A 49 -14.90 -7.92 -25.23
CA GLN A 49 -15.37 -6.99 -24.24
C GLN A 49 -14.10 -6.35 -23.70
N ARG A 50 -13.77 -5.23 -24.35
CA ARG A 50 -12.96 -4.17 -23.78
C ARG A 50 -13.67 -3.74 -22.51
N THR A 51 -13.46 -4.47 -21.42
CA THR A 51 -13.94 -4.09 -20.10
C THR A 51 -13.29 -2.75 -19.81
N LEU A 52 -14.10 -1.70 -19.86
CA LEU A 52 -13.80 -0.40 -19.27
C LEU A 52 -13.67 -0.64 -17.76
N VAL A 53 -12.49 -1.08 -17.34
CA VAL A 53 -12.11 -1.13 -15.93
C VAL A 53 -11.89 0.31 -15.51
N GLY A 54 -12.96 0.94 -15.03
CA GLY A 54 -12.98 2.26 -14.41
C GLY A 54 -12.00 3.24 -15.02
N SER A 55 -12.27 3.71 -16.24
CA SER A 55 -11.89 5.08 -16.56
C SER A 55 -12.40 5.93 -15.41
N ALA A 56 -11.55 6.73 -14.78
CA ALA A 56 -12.05 7.98 -14.20
C ALA A 56 -12.99 8.55 -15.26
N SER A 57 -14.29 8.57 -14.98
CA SER A 57 -15.29 9.15 -15.87
C SER A 57 -14.76 10.54 -16.21
N GLY A 58 -14.44 10.73 -17.49
CA GLY A 58 -13.68 11.85 -18.03
C GLY A 58 -14.42 13.18 -17.99
N ASP A 59 -14.95 13.54 -16.83
CA ASP A 59 -15.48 14.87 -16.57
C ASP A 59 -14.30 15.68 -16.03
N GLU A 60 -13.55 16.23 -16.98
CA GLU A 60 -12.41 17.14 -16.81
C GLU A 60 -11.10 16.47 -16.37
N VAL A 61 -10.53 15.66 -17.26
CA VAL A 61 -9.07 15.52 -17.29
C VAL A 61 -8.53 16.90 -17.62
N GLY A 62 -8.12 17.66 -16.59
CA GLY A 62 -7.53 18.97 -16.78
C GLY A 62 -6.37 18.90 -17.77
N ALA A 63 -6.13 20.00 -18.48
CA ALA A 63 -5.26 20.05 -19.66
C ALA A 63 -3.81 19.58 -19.45
N ALA A 64 -3.41 19.27 -18.21
CA ALA A 64 -2.07 18.83 -17.81
C ALA A 64 -2.01 17.41 -17.19
N ALA A 65 -2.91 16.49 -17.58
CA ALA A 65 -2.84 15.10 -17.13
C ALA A 65 -2.02 14.19 -18.07
N CYS A 66 -1.11 13.43 -17.48
CA CYS A 66 -0.27 12.43 -18.12
C CYS A 66 -0.72 11.03 -17.74
N ARG A 67 -0.73 10.13 -18.72
CA ARG A 67 -1.08 8.72 -18.49
C ARG A 67 0.07 8.02 -17.77
N VAL A 68 -0.25 7.30 -16.70
CA VAL A 68 0.69 6.50 -15.92
C VAL A 68 0.29 5.04 -15.89
N TRP A 69 1.24 4.16 -15.62
CA TRP A 69 1.03 2.72 -15.51
C TRP A 69 1.78 2.15 -14.32
N ALA A 70 1.09 1.34 -13.51
CA ALA A 70 1.70 0.55 -12.45
C ALA A 70 0.93 -0.74 -12.24
N PHE A 71 1.66 -1.86 -12.07
CA PHE A 71 1.08 -3.19 -11.79
C PHE A 71 -0.05 -3.64 -12.74
N GLY A 72 0.04 -3.25 -14.02
CA GLY A 72 -0.98 -3.58 -15.03
C GLY A 72 -2.20 -2.65 -15.04
N TYR A 73 -2.22 -1.60 -14.22
CA TYR A 73 -3.32 -0.64 -14.15
C TYR A 73 -2.90 0.71 -14.73
N ALA A 74 -3.70 1.21 -15.67
CA ALA A 74 -3.55 2.56 -16.20
C ALA A 74 -4.21 3.58 -15.26
N GLY A 75 -3.58 4.73 -15.09
CA GLY A 75 -4.09 5.87 -14.33
C GLY A 75 -3.75 7.20 -15.00
N TRP A 76 -4.07 8.29 -14.30
CA TRP A 76 -3.76 9.65 -14.72
C TRP A 76 -3.08 10.39 -13.58
N ALA A 77 -1.99 11.08 -13.89
CA ALA A 77 -1.24 11.90 -12.96
C ALA A 77 -1.10 13.31 -13.54
N LYS A 78 -0.83 14.28 -12.69
CA LYS A 78 -0.35 15.60 -13.05
C LYS A 78 1.01 15.45 -13.76
N CYS A 79 1.13 15.99 -14.97
CA CYS A 79 2.29 15.74 -15.84
C CYS A 79 3.64 16.18 -15.26
N ASP A 80 3.66 17.20 -14.42
CA ASP A 80 4.85 17.73 -13.74
C ASP A 80 5.04 17.17 -12.32
N SER A 81 4.34 16.09 -11.96
CA SER A 81 4.54 15.37 -10.71
C SER A 81 5.25 14.03 -10.93
N HIS A 82 5.96 13.56 -9.91
CA HIS A 82 6.63 12.28 -9.91
C HIS A 82 5.67 11.13 -9.57
N GLN A 83 5.82 10.02 -10.29
CA GLN A 83 5.28 8.73 -9.86
C GLN A 83 6.28 8.09 -8.89
N LEU A 84 5.86 7.91 -7.64
CA LEU A 84 6.68 7.28 -6.60
C LEU A 84 6.29 5.81 -6.47
N THR A 85 7.26 4.90 -6.55
CA THR A 85 7.01 3.47 -6.41
C THR A 85 7.85 2.90 -5.27
N CYS A 86 7.19 2.22 -4.33
CA CYS A 86 7.69 1.91 -3.00
C CYS A 86 7.90 0.41 -2.84
N ASP A 87 9.07 0.05 -2.32
CA ASP A 87 9.36 -1.28 -1.77
C ASP A 87 9.47 -1.13 -0.24
N PHE A 88 8.35 -1.30 0.45
CA PHE A 88 8.25 -1.09 1.89
C PHE A 88 8.94 -2.19 2.69
N ASN A 89 9.09 -3.37 2.11
CA ASN A 89 9.69 -4.53 2.76
C ASN A 89 11.16 -4.77 2.34
N SER A 90 11.67 -3.97 1.40
CA SER A 90 13.05 -4.02 0.88
C SER A 90 13.43 -5.37 0.29
N ASN A 91 12.48 -6.07 -0.34
CA ASN A 91 12.70 -7.37 -0.96
C ASN A 91 13.08 -7.30 -2.45
N GLY A 92 13.22 -6.10 -3.00
CA GLY A 92 13.52 -5.85 -4.41
C GLY A 92 12.28 -5.87 -5.31
N THR A 93 11.08 -5.98 -4.75
CA THR A 93 9.81 -5.91 -5.47
C THR A 93 8.97 -4.74 -4.98
N TYR A 94 8.40 -4.01 -5.92
CA TYR A 94 7.57 -2.86 -5.56
C TYR A 94 6.21 -3.32 -5.01
N ASP A 95 5.88 -2.83 -3.82
CA ASP A 95 4.62 -3.08 -3.13
C ASP A 95 3.49 -2.18 -3.62
N GLU A 96 3.80 -0.93 -3.96
CA GLU A 96 2.79 0.14 -4.12
C GLU A 96 3.34 1.30 -4.96
N SER A 97 2.48 1.94 -5.74
CA SER A 97 2.84 3.08 -6.60
C SER A 97 1.86 4.22 -6.39
N TRP A 98 2.37 5.43 -6.44
CA TRP A 98 1.73 6.66 -5.99
C TRP A 98 1.85 7.74 -7.05
N VAL A 99 0.79 8.50 -7.24
CA VAL A 99 0.77 9.67 -8.13
C VAL A 99 -0.09 10.79 -7.56
N ILE A 100 0.17 12.01 -8.02
CA ILE A 100 -0.70 13.16 -7.76
C ILE A 100 -1.54 13.38 -9.02
N ALA A 101 -2.86 13.44 -8.91
CA ALA A 101 -3.73 13.80 -10.04
C ALA A 101 -3.76 15.33 -10.24
N ASP A 102 -4.27 15.79 -11.38
CA ASP A 102 -4.31 17.22 -11.73
C ASP A 102 -5.10 18.08 -10.73
N ASN A 103 -6.19 17.53 -10.17
CA ASN A 103 -6.96 18.15 -9.08
C ASN A 103 -6.30 18.04 -7.69
N ARG A 104 -5.00 17.72 -7.65
CA ARG A 104 -4.15 17.57 -6.46
C ARG A 104 -4.54 16.42 -5.53
N THR A 105 -5.50 15.58 -5.91
CA THR A 105 -5.82 14.35 -5.16
C THR A 105 -4.65 13.37 -5.26
N ILE A 106 -4.45 12.57 -4.22
CA ILE A 106 -3.33 11.63 -4.14
C ILE A 106 -3.89 10.24 -4.43
N TRP A 107 -3.31 9.54 -5.40
CA TRP A 107 -3.78 8.23 -5.85
C TRP A 107 -2.70 7.18 -5.69
N HIS A 108 -3.12 5.94 -5.46
CA HIS A 108 -2.21 4.82 -5.31
C HIS A 108 -2.78 3.51 -5.86
N THR A 109 -1.89 2.58 -6.19
CA THR A 109 -2.25 1.24 -6.63
C THR A 109 -1.17 0.25 -6.19
N TRP A 110 -1.55 -1.02 -6.08
CA TRP A 110 -0.68 -2.13 -5.65
C TRP A 110 -1.01 -3.40 -6.45
N PRO A 111 -0.17 -4.44 -6.43
CA PRO A 111 -0.50 -5.74 -7.00
C PRO A 111 -1.84 -6.27 -6.49
N GLY A 112 -2.75 -6.61 -7.39
CA GLY A 112 -4.11 -7.07 -7.02
C GLY A 112 -5.10 -5.99 -6.59
N ALA A 113 -4.77 -4.69 -6.69
CA ALA A 113 -5.69 -3.60 -6.34
C ALA A 113 -6.93 -3.49 -7.25
N GLY A 114 -6.86 -4.04 -8.47
CA GLY A 114 -7.90 -3.96 -9.50
C GLY A 114 -7.97 -2.61 -10.24
N ARG A 115 -7.50 -1.53 -9.63
CA ARG A 115 -7.45 -0.15 -10.17
C ARG A 115 -6.61 0.75 -9.28
N TRP A 116 -6.44 2.01 -9.68
CA TRP A 116 -5.99 3.10 -8.81
C TRP A 116 -7.09 3.50 -7.81
N HIS A 117 -6.69 3.82 -6.58
CA HIS A 117 -7.56 4.26 -5.50
C HIS A 117 -7.12 5.63 -5.00
N GLU A 118 -8.07 6.50 -4.63
CA GLU A 118 -7.74 7.78 -3.99
C GLU A 118 -7.36 7.53 -2.53
N MET A 119 -6.34 8.24 -2.05
CA MET A 119 -5.98 8.26 -0.64
C MET A 119 -7.12 8.84 0.21
N PRO A 120 -7.41 8.25 1.37
CA PRO A 120 -8.42 8.77 2.26
C PRO A 120 -7.97 10.07 2.95
N ASN A 121 -8.85 10.60 3.81
CA ASN A 121 -8.59 11.77 4.65
C ASN A 121 -8.35 13.07 3.85
N ASN A 122 -8.89 13.14 2.63
CA ASN A 122 -8.88 14.33 1.77
C ASN A 122 -7.48 14.91 1.54
N GLY A 123 -6.49 14.02 1.35
CA GLY A 123 -5.11 14.42 1.10
C GLY A 123 -4.96 15.20 -0.20
N ARG A 124 -4.18 16.26 -0.17
CA ARG A 124 -3.84 17.07 -1.35
C ARG A 124 -2.35 17.34 -1.41
N ALA A 125 -1.77 17.22 -2.60
CA ALA A 125 -0.35 17.43 -2.83
C ALA A 125 -0.09 18.04 -4.21
N ASP A 126 1.13 18.51 -4.41
CA ASP A 126 1.63 18.99 -5.70
C ASP A 126 2.64 18.02 -6.31
N ASP A 127 3.29 17.21 -5.48
CA ASP A 127 4.24 16.18 -5.89
C ASP A 127 4.30 15.03 -4.88
N THR A 128 4.74 13.86 -5.31
CA THR A 128 5.19 12.80 -4.40
C THR A 128 6.60 13.14 -3.89
N TYR A 129 6.99 12.63 -2.71
CA TYR A 129 8.30 12.94 -2.14
C TYR A 129 9.09 11.69 -1.79
N ASP A 130 8.61 10.88 -0.85
CA ASP A 130 9.33 9.70 -0.37
C ASP A 130 8.36 8.66 0.20
N CYS A 131 8.83 7.43 0.38
CA CYS A 131 8.10 6.40 1.09
C CYS A 131 9.04 5.41 1.77
N TYR A 132 8.68 5.01 2.97
CA TYR A 132 9.51 4.15 3.82
C TYR A 132 8.67 3.41 4.84
N THR A 133 9.30 2.48 5.55
CA THR A 133 8.69 1.82 6.71
C THR A 133 9.18 2.47 8.00
N SER A 134 8.27 2.86 8.88
CA SER A 134 8.58 3.42 10.19
C SER A 134 7.71 2.78 11.27
N ASN A 135 8.34 2.24 12.32
CA ASN A 135 7.66 1.50 13.40
C ASN A 135 6.74 0.38 12.89
N GLY A 136 7.13 -0.31 11.82
CA GLY A 136 6.33 -1.36 11.18
C GLY A 136 5.18 -0.86 10.31
N ASN A 137 4.98 0.46 10.21
CA ASN A 137 3.95 1.07 9.38
C ASN A 137 4.55 1.53 8.05
N ARG A 138 3.78 1.40 6.97
CA ARG A 138 4.09 2.02 5.68
C ARG A 138 3.85 3.52 5.79
N VAL A 139 4.81 4.33 5.37
CA VAL A 139 4.73 5.79 5.39
C VAL A 139 4.92 6.31 3.98
N ILE A 140 4.13 7.32 3.62
CA ILE A 140 4.33 8.09 2.40
C ILE A 140 4.49 9.55 2.78
N GLU A 141 5.37 10.23 2.06
CA GLU A 141 5.56 11.67 2.10
C GLU A 141 5.19 12.28 0.75
N VAL A 142 4.56 13.44 0.81
CA VAL A 142 4.20 14.24 -0.34
C VAL A 142 4.65 15.68 -0.13
N TRP A 143 4.84 16.41 -1.22
CA TRP A 143 5.18 17.82 -1.20
C TRP A 143 3.97 18.67 -1.55
N VAL A 144 3.77 19.75 -0.79
CA VAL A 144 2.75 20.78 -1.04
C VAL A 144 3.48 22.11 -1.23
N ASN A 145 3.32 22.71 -2.41
CA ASN A 145 3.89 24.01 -2.75
C ASN A 145 3.49 25.06 -1.71
N ASN A 146 4.47 25.82 -1.24
CA ASN A 146 4.34 26.83 -0.17
C ASN A 146 3.95 26.29 1.22
N SER A 147 3.77 24.98 1.41
CA SER A 147 3.42 24.37 2.71
C SER A 147 4.44 23.33 3.20
N GLY A 148 5.28 22.80 2.30
CA GLY A 148 6.36 21.86 2.60
C GLY A 148 5.93 20.40 2.53
N ARG A 149 6.61 19.54 3.30
CA ARG A 149 6.36 18.09 3.34
C ARG A 149 5.23 17.73 4.29
N TRP A 150 4.43 16.77 3.84
CA TRP A 150 3.36 16.15 4.60
C TRP A 150 3.48 14.64 4.51
N TRP A 151 3.06 13.94 5.55
CA TRP A 151 3.14 12.49 5.61
C TRP A 151 1.83 11.88 6.12
N SER A 152 1.58 10.66 5.67
CA SER A 152 0.54 9.77 6.18
C SER A 152 1.16 8.39 6.36
N TRP A 153 0.61 7.62 7.31
CA TRP A 153 1.05 6.25 7.54
C TRP A 153 -0.11 5.28 7.59
N ARG A 154 0.17 4.02 7.24
CA ARG A 154 -0.79 2.92 7.26
C ARG A 154 -0.63 2.11 8.54
N ASP A 155 -1.67 2.08 9.34
CA ASP A 155 -1.75 1.35 10.61
C ASP A 155 -3.07 0.58 10.68
N GLY A 156 -3.02 -0.68 11.11
CA GLY A 156 -4.21 -1.56 11.13
C GLY A 156 -4.90 -1.71 9.77
N GLY A 157 -4.13 -1.62 8.68
CA GLY A 157 -4.64 -1.72 7.31
C GLY A 157 -5.26 -0.42 6.74
N THR A 158 -5.32 0.66 7.51
CA THR A 158 -5.94 1.94 7.12
C THR A 158 -4.91 3.08 7.13
N TRP A 159 -5.01 4.00 6.17
CA TRP A 159 -4.20 5.22 6.15
C TRP A 159 -4.72 6.25 7.16
N ARG A 160 -3.81 6.80 7.96
CA ARG A 160 -4.10 7.85 8.93
C ARG A 160 -4.18 9.23 8.25
N GLY A 161 -4.47 10.26 9.04
CA GLY A 161 -4.53 11.65 8.56
C GLY A 161 -3.22 12.15 7.96
N TRP A 162 -3.23 13.41 7.55
CA TRP A 162 -2.06 14.08 6.98
C TRP A 162 -1.41 14.96 8.04
N TYR A 163 -0.11 14.78 8.23
CA TYR A 163 0.66 15.44 9.26
C TYR A 163 1.83 16.16 8.63
N ARG A 164 2.18 17.33 9.17
CA ARG A 164 3.34 18.08 8.70
C ARG A 164 4.62 17.35 9.15
N ALA A 165 5.56 17.18 8.21
CA ALA A 165 6.87 16.58 8.48
C ALA A 165 7.86 17.58 9.09
#